data_AF-A0A7Z2Q0Z8-F1
#
_entry.id   AF-A0A7Z2Q0Z8-F1
#
_cell.length_a   1.000
_cell.length_b   1.000
_cell.length_c   1.000
_cell.angle_alpha   90.00
_cell.angle_beta   90.00
_cell.angle_gamma   90.00
#
_symmetry.space_group_name_H-M   'P 1'
#
loop_
_entity.id
_entity.type
_entity.pdbx_description
1 polymer ?
#
loop_
_entity_poly.entity_id
_entity_poly.type
_entity_poly.pdbx_seq_one_letter_code
_entity_poly.pdbx_strand_id
1 'polypeptide(L)'
;MAINSANNVLPSGFDPSAQPFRLLGIDPGATASEIQSALGRAREMHIAPEKSLAEASAAILDPVRRLASELSYPLGSTPDRVDLFYIERPADASDDDILQTSAQFAPLSAANFIARHAVRHGASSELLLGLIDAHNSIDAMEIYQTLQALRNRAGWPPPSLASVRDGLDDLLDAHCVAVIEAYDPIEAAAEPLLEATHRILATREPTLIQRHSLLLEAYRHATAKVRVNADQQVDSACQALEQQPSDASSIERLADALQVWMSLCEPLLLLDAHQGFSDGETNVTPDRVFGLLGELSSRRHYRTAQQVLDHVLVAFGSIPDAAARLAKVGDILREMLQAGSTAIVHEPGLAVPTQSGGFPHARKAALAAAALLIMLGFLVAYWAFDGEVAPSVAPAPNPPEAKAEPELLPAVGKGQRFAREYVRYCRFQEERLRVVKQKVRGPEDIRAYNALANDYNSRCSDFFYQDEDLRAVKEEVVAKQKLLEADAERILSTWPWRTNVGGAPGASSK
;
A
#
# COMPACT_ATOMS: atom_id res chain seq x y z
N MET A 1 -0.10 -14.80 36.91
CA MET A 1 -0.66 -15.87 36.06
C MET A 1 0.14 -15.86 34.76
N ALA A 2 0.99 -16.86 34.56
CA ALA A 2 1.82 -16.98 33.37
C ALA A 2 1.05 -17.75 32.30
N ILE A 3 0.76 -17.12 31.15
CA ILE A 3 0.24 -17.80 29.96
C ILE A 3 0.80 -17.12 28.68
N ASN A 4 1.72 -17.85 28.05
CA ASN A 4 1.97 -18.07 26.63
C ASN A 4 2.43 -16.92 25.72
N SER A 5 3.74 -16.67 25.77
CA SER A 5 4.55 -16.43 24.57
C SER A 5 4.61 -17.71 23.73
N ALA A 6 3.76 -17.82 22.71
CA ALA A 6 3.94 -18.78 21.61
C ALA A 6 3.38 -18.17 20.33
N ASN A 7 4.28 -18.00 19.36
CA ASN A 7 4.03 -17.78 17.92
C ASN A 7 3.60 -16.38 17.45
N ASN A 8 4.41 -15.37 17.77
CA ASN A 8 4.76 -14.34 16.77
C ASN A 8 6.04 -14.81 16.07
N VAL A 9 5.89 -15.72 15.12
CA VAL A 9 6.93 -15.98 14.13
C VAL A 9 6.47 -15.20 12.91
N LEU A 10 7.12 -14.08 12.60
CA LEU A 10 7.07 -13.54 11.23
C LEU A 10 7.29 -14.74 10.30
N PRO A 11 6.53 -14.90 9.20
CA PRO A 11 6.83 -15.96 8.24
C PRO A 11 8.33 -15.88 7.94
N SER A 12 9.04 -16.99 8.17
CA SER A 12 10.45 -17.11 7.85
C SER A 12 10.64 -16.56 6.44
N GLY A 13 11.45 -15.49 6.29
CA GLY A 13 11.67 -14.84 5.01
C GLY A 13 12.00 -15.87 3.93
N PHE A 14 11.67 -15.52 2.68
CA PHE A 14 11.99 -16.39 1.54
C PHE A 14 13.49 -16.68 1.51
N ASP A 15 13.87 -17.87 1.98
CA ASP A 15 15.24 -18.37 1.90
C ASP A 15 15.32 -19.36 0.72
N PRO A 16 15.80 -18.93 -0.44
CA PRO A 16 15.89 -19.79 -1.60
C PRO A 16 16.89 -20.94 -1.41
N SER A 17 17.80 -20.85 -0.43
CA SER A 17 18.78 -21.89 -0.12
C SER A 17 18.21 -23.00 0.78
N ALA A 18 17.15 -22.73 1.53
CA ALA A 18 16.50 -23.68 2.45
C ALA A 18 15.40 -24.53 1.80
N GLN A 19 15.36 -24.62 0.46
CA GLN A 19 14.28 -25.32 -0.23
C GLN A 19 14.26 -26.84 0.12
N PRO A 20 13.20 -27.36 0.77
CA PRO A 20 13.23 -28.71 1.37
C PRO A 20 13.41 -29.87 0.39
N PHE A 21 12.78 -29.80 -0.78
CA PHE A 21 12.87 -30.85 -1.80
C PHE A 21 14.30 -30.96 -2.34
N ARG A 22 14.95 -29.82 -2.62
CA ARG A 22 16.34 -29.71 -3.06
C ARG A 22 17.30 -30.19 -1.97
N LEU A 23 17.09 -29.79 -0.72
CA LEU A 23 17.94 -30.22 0.42
C LEU A 23 17.96 -31.75 0.57
N LEU A 24 16.82 -32.39 0.35
CA LEU A 24 16.67 -33.84 0.43
C LEU A 24 16.96 -34.57 -0.89
N GLY A 25 17.23 -33.85 -1.98
CA GLY A 25 17.51 -34.43 -3.30
C GLY A 25 16.33 -35.21 -3.89
N ILE A 26 15.11 -34.72 -3.70
CA ILE A 26 13.85 -35.31 -4.18
C ILE A 26 13.00 -34.25 -4.88
N ASP A 27 11.97 -34.67 -5.61
CA ASP A 27 11.02 -33.77 -6.25
C ASP A 27 9.64 -33.75 -5.54
N PRO A 28 8.79 -32.75 -5.82
CA PRO A 28 7.43 -32.65 -5.26
C PRO A 28 6.51 -33.86 -5.49
N GLY A 29 6.85 -34.78 -6.39
CA GLY A 29 6.17 -36.06 -6.61
C GLY A 29 6.61 -37.19 -5.67
N ALA A 30 7.53 -36.96 -4.73
CA ALA A 30 7.99 -37.98 -3.80
C ALA A 30 6.91 -38.42 -2.79
N THR A 31 6.80 -39.73 -2.60
CA THR A 31 5.98 -40.41 -1.60
C THR A 31 6.55 -40.22 -0.18
N ALA A 32 5.74 -40.46 0.85
CA ALA A 32 6.21 -40.42 2.25
C ALA A 32 7.39 -41.36 2.53
N SER A 33 7.41 -42.55 1.90
CA SER A 33 8.50 -43.52 2.04
C SER A 33 9.80 -43.03 1.38
N GLU A 34 9.70 -42.41 0.20
CA GLU A 34 10.86 -41.82 -0.49
C GLU A 34 11.43 -40.65 0.30
N ILE A 35 10.59 -39.81 0.90
CA ILE A 35 11.01 -38.71 1.79
C ILE A 35 11.77 -39.24 3.00
N GLN A 36 11.23 -40.27 3.68
CA GLN A 36 11.91 -40.88 4.83
C GLN A 36 13.26 -41.51 4.43
N SER A 37 13.29 -42.17 3.28
CA SER A 37 14.52 -42.76 2.73
C SER A 37 15.55 -41.69 2.36
N ALA A 38 15.11 -40.58 1.77
CA ALA A 38 15.96 -39.44 1.42
C ALA A 38 16.51 -38.76 2.67
N LEU A 39 15.70 -38.58 3.72
CA LEU A 39 16.14 -38.06 5.01
C LEU A 39 17.21 -38.96 5.64
N GLY A 40 17.01 -40.28 5.61
CA GLY A 40 18.01 -41.25 6.08
C GLY A 40 19.36 -41.08 5.36
N ARG A 41 19.33 -41.03 4.02
CA ARG A 41 20.54 -40.79 3.22
C ARG A 41 21.19 -39.43 3.51
N ALA A 42 20.40 -38.36 3.63
CA ALA A 42 20.92 -37.02 3.89
C ALA A 42 21.62 -36.93 5.26
N ARG A 43 21.10 -37.65 6.27
CA ARG A 43 21.73 -37.79 7.60
C ARG A 43 23.03 -38.58 7.52
N GLU A 44 23.02 -39.72 6.86
CA GLU A 44 24.21 -40.56 6.67
C GLU A 44 25.34 -39.80 5.95
N MET A 45 24.98 -39.04 4.91
CA MET A 45 25.92 -38.25 4.12
C MET A 45 26.26 -36.88 4.73
N HIS A 46 25.66 -36.52 5.86
CA HIS A 46 25.89 -35.24 6.56
C HIS A 46 25.70 -34.02 5.63
N ILE A 47 24.67 -34.05 4.77
CA ILE A 47 24.44 -33.02 3.75
C ILE A 47 24.14 -31.65 4.37
N ALA A 48 23.50 -31.62 5.54
CA ALA A 48 23.15 -30.40 6.26
C ALA A 48 23.01 -30.69 7.77
N PRO A 49 22.96 -29.65 8.63
CA PRO A 49 22.70 -29.82 10.05
C PRO A 49 21.40 -30.58 10.32
N GLU A 50 21.40 -31.45 11.34
CA GLU A 50 20.23 -32.28 11.69
C GLU A 50 18.95 -31.46 11.90
N LYS A 51 19.08 -30.25 12.47
CA LYS A 51 17.97 -29.32 12.64
C LYS A 51 17.34 -28.94 11.29
N SER A 52 18.15 -28.56 10.31
CA SER A 52 17.70 -28.17 8.96
C SER A 52 17.07 -29.34 8.23
N LEU A 53 17.63 -30.55 8.34
CA LEU A 53 17.05 -31.76 7.77
C LEU A 53 15.68 -32.11 8.40
N ALA A 54 15.56 -31.97 9.72
CA ALA A 54 14.31 -32.18 10.43
C ALA A 54 13.24 -31.15 10.06
N GLU A 55 13.62 -29.87 9.96
CA GLU A 55 12.73 -28.78 9.53
C GLU A 55 12.25 -28.98 8.08
N ALA A 56 13.17 -29.31 7.16
CA ALA A 56 12.84 -29.60 5.76
C ALA A 56 11.87 -30.79 5.65
N SER A 57 12.14 -31.89 6.37
CA SER A 57 11.25 -33.06 6.37
C SER A 57 9.88 -32.73 6.95
N ALA A 58 9.82 -31.98 8.06
CA ALA A 58 8.56 -31.57 8.69
C ALA A 58 7.73 -30.65 7.77
N ALA A 59 8.39 -29.78 7.00
CA ALA A 59 7.72 -28.89 6.05
C ALA A 59 7.01 -29.64 4.93
N ILE A 60 7.58 -30.77 4.45
CA ILE A 60 7.02 -31.50 3.29
C ILE A 60 6.18 -32.73 3.65
N LEU A 61 6.23 -33.21 4.91
CA LEU A 61 5.39 -34.30 5.39
C LEU A 61 4.00 -33.84 5.86
N ASP A 62 3.85 -32.57 6.23
CA ASP A 62 2.55 -31.96 6.53
C ASP A 62 1.92 -31.41 5.22
N PRO A 63 0.72 -31.88 4.80
CA PRO A 63 0.14 -31.49 3.51
C PRO A 63 -0.14 -29.99 3.33
N VAL A 64 -0.34 -29.25 4.42
CA VAL A 64 -0.60 -27.81 4.39
C VAL A 64 0.71 -27.07 4.23
N ARG A 65 1.71 -27.36 5.07
CA ARG A 65 3.05 -26.75 5.00
C ARG A 65 3.79 -27.12 3.72
N ARG A 66 3.51 -28.30 3.17
CA ARG A 66 4.11 -28.80 1.92
C ARG A 66 3.82 -27.85 0.76
N LEU A 67 2.64 -27.23 0.72
CA LEU A 67 2.22 -26.40 -0.41
C LEU A 67 3.20 -25.23 -0.65
N ALA A 68 3.60 -24.52 0.40
CA ALA A 68 4.57 -23.43 0.26
C ALA A 68 5.91 -23.92 -0.32
N SER A 69 6.39 -25.09 0.13
CA SER A 69 7.61 -25.71 -0.40
C SER A 69 7.49 -26.18 -1.85
N GLU A 70 6.28 -26.57 -2.27
CA GLU A 70 5.99 -26.95 -3.65
C GLU A 70 5.93 -25.72 -4.57
N LEU A 71 5.30 -24.63 -4.12
CA LEU A 71 5.18 -23.39 -4.90
C LEU A 71 6.53 -22.68 -5.08
N SER A 72 7.46 -22.82 -4.13
CA SER A 72 8.82 -22.28 -4.24
C SER A 72 9.79 -23.19 -5.03
N TYR A 73 9.34 -24.36 -5.47
CA TYR A 73 10.14 -25.30 -6.28
C TYR A 73 9.98 -25.00 -7.78
N PRO A 74 10.97 -25.27 -8.64
CA PRO A 74 10.83 -25.14 -10.09
C PRO A 74 9.89 -26.20 -10.70
N LEU A 75 8.58 -26.09 -10.43
CA LEU A 75 7.55 -27.03 -10.87
C LEU A 75 7.54 -27.21 -12.39
N GLY A 76 7.25 -28.45 -12.83
CA GLY A 76 7.17 -28.81 -14.25
C GLY A 76 8.52 -28.84 -14.98
N SER A 77 9.63 -28.58 -14.30
CA SER A 77 10.97 -28.56 -14.90
C SER A 77 11.57 -29.96 -15.03
N THR A 78 12.34 -30.20 -16.09
CA THR A 78 13.18 -31.40 -16.22
C THR A 78 14.34 -31.37 -15.22
N PRO A 79 14.99 -32.50 -14.89
CA PRO A 79 16.13 -32.53 -13.98
C PRO A 79 17.25 -31.53 -14.36
N ASP A 80 17.63 -31.46 -15.64
CA ASP A 80 18.64 -30.49 -16.11
C ASP A 80 18.22 -29.03 -15.88
N ARG A 81 16.91 -28.74 -15.99
CA ARG A 81 16.34 -27.41 -15.71
C ARG A 81 16.31 -27.11 -14.22
N VAL A 82 16.02 -28.11 -13.38
CA VAL A 82 16.12 -27.97 -11.92
C VAL A 82 17.56 -27.68 -11.52
N ASP A 83 18.54 -28.37 -12.11
CA ASP A 83 19.94 -28.07 -11.84
C ASP A 83 20.30 -26.65 -12.30
N LEU A 84 19.89 -26.24 -13.51
CA LEU A 84 20.06 -24.85 -13.99
C LEU A 84 19.47 -23.81 -13.04
N PHE A 85 18.30 -24.11 -12.44
CA PHE A 85 17.63 -23.22 -11.48
C PHE A 85 18.46 -23.03 -10.20
N TYR A 86 19.13 -24.09 -9.73
CA TYR A 86 19.92 -24.07 -8.49
C TYR A 86 21.40 -23.75 -8.68
N ILE A 87 21.91 -23.69 -9.91
CA ILE A 87 23.29 -23.28 -10.21
C ILE A 87 23.55 -21.91 -9.60
N GLU A 88 24.60 -21.83 -8.77
CA GLU A 88 25.06 -20.57 -8.24
C GLU A 88 25.73 -19.76 -9.34
N ARG A 89 25.24 -18.54 -9.51
CA ARG A 89 25.84 -17.58 -10.44
C ARG A 89 26.83 -16.67 -9.73
N PRO A 90 27.84 -16.16 -10.46
CA PRO A 90 28.71 -15.10 -9.98
C PRO A 90 27.90 -13.89 -9.49
N ALA A 91 28.43 -13.18 -8.50
CA ALA A 91 27.79 -11.98 -7.95
C ALA A 91 27.67 -10.84 -8.97
N ASP A 92 28.51 -10.85 -10.01
CA ASP A 92 28.56 -9.88 -11.10
C ASP A 92 27.79 -10.33 -12.35
N ALA A 93 26.92 -11.34 -12.24
CA ALA A 93 26.05 -11.75 -13.34
C ALA A 93 25.16 -10.57 -13.77
N SER A 94 25.12 -10.31 -15.08
CA SER A 94 24.28 -9.24 -15.63
C SER A 94 22.80 -9.58 -15.44
N ASP A 95 21.99 -8.59 -15.09
CA ASP A 95 20.54 -8.75 -14.98
C ASP A 95 19.89 -9.23 -16.27
N ASP A 96 20.44 -8.85 -17.43
CA ASP A 96 20.01 -9.37 -18.73
C ASP A 96 20.20 -10.89 -18.84
N ASP A 97 21.32 -11.43 -18.32
CA ASP A 97 21.57 -12.87 -18.32
C ASP A 97 20.60 -13.60 -17.39
N ILE A 98 20.23 -12.97 -16.27
CA ILE A 98 19.25 -13.48 -15.32
C ILE A 98 17.86 -13.51 -15.96
N LEU A 99 17.43 -12.43 -16.61
CA LEU A 99 16.14 -12.35 -17.30
C LEU A 99 16.09 -13.31 -18.51
N GLN A 100 17.16 -13.43 -19.27
CA GLN A 100 17.24 -14.39 -20.38
C GLN A 100 17.20 -15.84 -19.87
N THR A 101 17.77 -16.11 -18.70
CA THR A 101 17.67 -17.43 -18.08
C THR A 101 16.29 -17.69 -17.51
N SER A 102 15.66 -16.70 -16.86
CA SER A 102 14.33 -16.83 -16.27
C SER A 102 13.28 -17.15 -17.34
N ALA A 103 13.42 -16.61 -18.54
CA ALA A 103 12.56 -16.89 -19.70
C ALA A 103 12.55 -18.37 -20.15
N GLN A 104 13.47 -19.19 -19.66
CA GLN A 104 13.52 -20.63 -19.95
C GLN A 104 12.65 -21.46 -19.00
N PHE A 105 12.02 -20.82 -18.01
CA PHE A 105 11.14 -21.44 -17.02
C PHE A 105 9.68 -21.02 -17.21
N ALA A 106 8.76 -21.84 -16.72
CA ALA A 106 7.36 -21.46 -16.59
C ALA A 106 7.22 -20.28 -15.59
N PRO A 107 6.15 -19.46 -15.67
CA PRO A 107 6.04 -18.20 -14.93
C PRO A 107 6.34 -18.26 -13.42
N LEU A 108 5.78 -19.26 -12.70
CA LEU A 108 6.05 -19.44 -11.27
C LEU A 108 7.53 -19.71 -10.99
N SER A 109 8.13 -20.62 -11.77
CA SER A 109 9.54 -20.97 -11.68
C SER A 109 10.44 -19.78 -12.08
N ALA A 110 10.03 -18.96 -13.05
CA ALA A 110 10.73 -17.74 -13.41
C ALA A 110 10.71 -16.71 -12.26
N ALA A 111 9.56 -16.52 -11.60
CA ALA A 111 9.45 -15.64 -10.44
C ALA A 111 10.34 -16.12 -9.28
N ASN A 112 10.31 -17.41 -8.95
CA ASN A 112 11.20 -18.01 -7.95
C ASN A 112 12.69 -17.82 -8.28
N PHE A 113 13.05 -17.95 -9.57
CA PHE A 113 14.42 -17.81 -10.04
C PHE A 113 14.91 -16.36 -9.91
N ILE A 114 14.10 -15.39 -10.34
CA ILE A 114 14.42 -13.96 -10.24
C ILE A 114 14.55 -13.56 -8.76
N ALA A 115 13.59 -13.94 -7.91
CA ALA A 115 13.62 -13.64 -6.49
C ALA A 115 14.88 -14.22 -5.83
N ARG A 116 15.25 -15.47 -6.14
CA ARG A 116 16.47 -16.10 -5.63
C ARG A 116 17.75 -15.33 -5.97
N HIS A 117 17.81 -14.72 -7.16
CA HIS A 117 18.95 -13.91 -7.55
C HIS A 117 18.95 -12.56 -6.82
N ALA A 118 17.80 -11.87 -6.85
CA ALA A 118 17.64 -10.54 -6.27
C ALA A 118 17.89 -10.51 -4.76
N VAL A 119 17.57 -11.58 -4.02
CA VAL A 119 17.81 -11.67 -2.56
C VAL A 119 19.30 -11.61 -2.18
N ARG A 120 20.23 -11.83 -3.12
CA ARG A 120 21.66 -11.83 -2.82
C ARG A 120 22.33 -10.46 -2.96
N HIS A 121 21.81 -9.58 -3.81
CA HIS A 121 22.51 -8.34 -4.20
C HIS A 121 21.57 -7.13 -4.38
N GLY A 122 20.30 -7.25 -3.98
CA GLY A 122 19.26 -6.33 -4.42
C GLY A 122 18.85 -6.57 -5.88
N ALA A 123 18.02 -5.70 -6.43
CA ALA A 123 17.50 -5.81 -7.78
C ALA A 123 17.66 -4.49 -8.54
N SER A 124 17.93 -4.55 -9.85
CA SER A 124 17.68 -3.38 -10.70
C SER A 124 16.19 -3.22 -10.97
N SER A 125 15.82 -2.08 -11.56
CA SER A 125 14.45 -1.85 -12.05
C SER A 125 14.01 -2.92 -13.04
N GLU A 126 14.90 -3.43 -13.91
CA GLU A 126 14.57 -4.49 -14.87
C GLU A 126 14.26 -5.82 -14.17
N LEU A 127 15.02 -6.19 -13.13
CA LEU A 127 14.72 -7.39 -12.34
C LEU A 127 13.42 -7.25 -11.56
N LEU A 128 13.14 -6.07 -10.99
CA LEU A 128 11.87 -5.81 -10.31
C LEU A 128 10.69 -5.95 -11.27
N LEU A 129 10.80 -5.38 -12.48
CA LEU A 129 9.78 -5.51 -13.51
C LEU A 129 9.61 -6.95 -13.95
N GLY A 130 10.71 -7.67 -14.21
CA GLY A 130 10.68 -9.08 -14.58
C GLY A 130 10.04 -9.96 -13.50
N LEU A 131 10.24 -9.65 -12.21
CA LEU A 131 9.58 -10.34 -11.10
C LEU A 131 8.06 -10.10 -11.12
N ILE A 132 7.63 -8.85 -11.28
CA ILE A 132 6.21 -8.48 -11.36
C ILE A 132 5.54 -9.13 -12.57
N ASP A 133 6.18 -9.09 -13.74
CA ASP A 133 5.68 -9.69 -14.97
C ASP A 133 5.58 -11.22 -14.85
N ALA A 134 6.58 -11.87 -14.25
CA ALA A 134 6.54 -13.31 -14.01
C ALA A 134 5.35 -13.68 -13.12
N HIS A 135 5.14 -12.96 -12.02
CA HIS A 135 4.00 -13.15 -11.13
C HIS A 135 2.66 -12.86 -11.81
N ASN A 136 2.59 -11.81 -12.62
CA ASN A 136 1.39 -11.47 -13.40
C ASN A 136 1.03 -12.54 -14.43
N SER A 137 2.03 -13.29 -14.90
CA SER A 137 1.85 -14.36 -15.89
C SER A 137 1.49 -15.72 -15.30
N ILE A 138 1.39 -15.86 -13.97
CA ILE A 138 1.05 -17.14 -13.32
C ILE A 138 -0.43 -17.47 -13.50
N ASP A 139 -0.73 -18.62 -14.12
CA ASP A 139 -2.07 -19.21 -14.12
C ASP A 139 -2.24 -20.18 -12.92
N ALA A 140 -2.99 -19.73 -11.91
CA ALA A 140 -3.27 -20.53 -10.72
C ALA A 140 -3.96 -21.88 -11.01
N MET A 141 -4.74 -21.98 -12.10
CA MET A 141 -5.39 -23.23 -12.50
C MET A 141 -4.36 -24.25 -13.02
N GLU A 142 -3.39 -23.80 -13.83
CA GLU A 142 -2.31 -24.64 -14.34
C GLU A 142 -1.43 -25.17 -13.20
N ILE A 143 -1.10 -24.30 -12.23
CA ILE A 143 -0.37 -24.69 -11.02
C ILE A 143 -1.17 -25.72 -10.21
N TYR A 144 -2.46 -25.47 -9.98
CA TYR A 144 -3.34 -26.41 -9.28
C TYR A 144 -3.38 -27.78 -9.96
N GLN A 145 -3.56 -27.83 -11.29
CA GLN A 145 -3.60 -29.09 -12.03
C GLN A 145 -2.28 -29.85 -11.94
N THR A 146 -1.16 -29.14 -12.02
CA THR A 146 0.19 -29.71 -11.88
C THR A 146 0.38 -30.33 -10.49
N LEU A 147 0.04 -29.59 -9.43
CA LEU A 147 0.14 -30.07 -8.05
C LEU A 147 -0.82 -31.22 -7.77
N GLN A 148 -2.05 -31.16 -8.28
CA GLN A 148 -3.02 -32.25 -8.16
C GLN A 148 -2.46 -33.53 -8.78
N ALA A 149 -1.89 -33.46 -9.99
CA ALA A 149 -1.30 -34.63 -10.65
C ALA A 149 -0.08 -35.18 -9.91
N LEU A 150 0.79 -34.32 -9.36
CA LEU A 150 1.94 -34.74 -8.55
C LEU A 150 1.49 -35.43 -7.26
N ARG A 151 0.62 -34.78 -6.48
CA ARG A 151 0.15 -35.31 -5.19
C ARG A 151 -0.63 -36.61 -5.35
N ASN A 152 -1.51 -36.71 -6.35
CA ASN A 152 -2.27 -37.95 -6.63
C ASN A 152 -1.33 -39.13 -6.92
N ARG A 153 -0.27 -38.93 -7.72
CA ARG A 153 0.72 -39.98 -8.02
C ARG A 153 1.52 -40.39 -6.78
N ALA A 154 1.80 -39.44 -5.91
CA ALA A 154 2.58 -39.61 -4.69
C ALA A 154 1.77 -40.12 -3.48
N GLY A 155 0.44 -40.23 -3.61
CA GLY A 155 -0.47 -40.61 -2.52
C GLY A 155 -0.76 -39.49 -1.51
N TRP A 156 -0.48 -38.23 -1.86
CA TRP A 156 -0.79 -37.07 -1.05
C TRP A 156 -2.18 -36.50 -1.40
N PRO A 157 -2.92 -35.92 -0.44
CA PRO A 157 -4.17 -35.23 -0.73
C PRO A 157 -3.89 -33.99 -1.60
N PRO A 158 -4.64 -33.80 -2.71
CA PRO A 158 -4.47 -32.63 -3.57
C PRO A 158 -4.81 -31.34 -2.80
N PRO A 159 -4.11 -30.21 -3.05
CA PRO A 159 -4.52 -28.94 -2.47
C PRO A 159 -5.86 -28.48 -3.06
N SER A 160 -6.53 -27.52 -2.43
CA SER A 160 -7.66 -26.84 -3.06
C SER A 160 -7.16 -25.72 -3.98
N LEU A 161 -7.95 -25.34 -4.99
CA LEU A 161 -7.61 -24.19 -5.84
C LEU A 161 -7.52 -22.88 -5.05
N ALA A 162 -8.35 -22.72 -4.01
CA ALA A 162 -8.29 -21.56 -3.12
C ALA A 162 -6.94 -21.51 -2.39
N SER A 163 -6.52 -22.62 -1.78
CA SER A 163 -5.22 -22.71 -1.10
C SER A 163 -4.05 -22.46 -2.04
N VAL A 164 -4.13 -22.87 -3.31
CA VAL A 164 -3.10 -22.55 -4.31
C VAL A 164 -3.05 -21.05 -4.60
N ARG A 165 -4.20 -20.38 -4.70
CA ARG A 165 -4.23 -18.91 -4.88
C ARG A 165 -3.66 -18.20 -3.67
N ASP A 166 -4.12 -18.55 -2.48
CA ASP A 166 -3.63 -17.97 -1.23
C ASP A 166 -2.10 -18.18 -1.11
N GLY A 167 -1.62 -19.39 -1.39
CA GLY A 167 -0.18 -19.67 -1.36
C GLY A 167 0.65 -18.95 -2.44
N LEU A 168 0.05 -18.61 -3.58
CA LEU A 168 0.71 -17.79 -4.61
C LEU A 168 0.76 -16.31 -4.18
N ASP A 169 -0.28 -15.81 -3.52
CA ASP A 169 -0.30 -14.46 -2.95
C ASP A 169 0.71 -14.35 -1.80
N ASP A 170 0.76 -15.34 -0.91
CA ASP A 170 1.76 -15.44 0.17
C ASP A 170 3.20 -15.48 -0.40
N LEU A 171 3.40 -16.20 -1.51
CA LEU A 171 4.71 -16.28 -2.15
C LEU A 171 5.12 -14.96 -2.82
N LEU A 172 4.17 -14.23 -3.42
CA LEU A 172 4.42 -12.89 -3.95
C LEU A 172 4.84 -11.94 -2.82
N ASP A 173 4.11 -11.92 -1.71
CA ASP A 173 4.45 -11.13 -0.53
C ASP A 173 5.86 -11.45 -0.01
N ALA A 174 6.16 -12.76 0.13
CA ALA A 174 7.48 -13.21 0.57
C ALA A 174 8.61 -12.81 -0.40
N HIS A 175 8.38 -12.85 -1.72
CA HIS A 175 9.33 -12.34 -2.71
C HIS A 175 9.52 -10.83 -2.59
N CYS A 176 8.44 -10.06 -2.45
CA CYS A 176 8.51 -8.61 -2.29
C CYS A 176 9.32 -8.23 -1.05
N VAL A 177 9.02 -8.82 0.11
CA VAL A 177 9.77 -8.58 1.35
C VAL A 177 11.25 -8.94 1.18
N ALA A 178 11.56 -10.15 0.74
CA ALA A 178 12.94 -10.62 0.66
C ALA A 178 13.79 -9.83 -0.34
N VAL A 179 13.22 -9.42 -1.48
CA VAL A 179 13.94 -8.62 -2.49
C VAL A 179 14.23 -7.22 -1.97
N ILE A 180 13.30 -6.61 -1.23
CA ILE A 180 13.51 -5.29 -0.62
C ILE A 180 14.52 -5.36 0.52
N GLU A 181 14.42 -6.37 1.41
CA GLU A 181 15.36 -6.53 2.52
C GLU A 181 16.79 -6.87 2.08
N ALA A 182 16.99 -7.27 0.82
CA ALA A 182 18.31 -7.60 0.28
C ALA A 182 19.17 -6.38 -0.07
N TYR A 183 18.61 -5.17 -0.11
CA TYR A 183 19.40 -3.97 -0.34
C TYR A 183 20.18 -3.59 0.92
N ASP A 184 21.48 -3.38 0.75
CA ASP A 184 22.37 -2.88 1.80
C ASP A 184 23.23 -1.73 1.25
N PRO A 185 22.95 -0.46 1.64
CA PRO A 185 21.92 -0.04 2.58
C PRO A 185 20.50 -0.08 1.97
N ILE A 186 19.46 -0.14 2.81
CA ILE A 186 18.06 -0.30 2.36
C ILE A 186 17.58 0.87 1.48
N GLU A 187 18.13 2.06 1.70
CA GLU A 187 17.88 3.28 0.94
C GLU A 187 18.26 3.13 -0.54
N ALA A 188 19.18 2.22 -0.88
CA ALA A 188 19.58 1.95 -2.25
C ALA A 188 18.44 1.35 -3.10
N ALA A 189 17.37 0.85 -2.47
CA ALA A 189 16.18 0.37 -3.18
C ALA A 189 15.38 1.50 -3.84
N ALA A 190 15.55 2.75 -3.40
CA ALA A 190 14.71 3.87 -3.81
C ALA A 190 14.74 4.15 -5.32
N GLU A 191 15.94 4.23 -5.91
CA GLU A 191 16.11 4.55 -7.34
C GLU A 191 15.57 3.45 -8.27
N PRO A 192 15.91 2.15 -8.09
CA PRO A 192 15.30 1.06 -8.86
C PRO A 192 13.78 1.02 -8.75
N LEU A 193 13.24 1.26 -7.56
CA LEU A 193 11.79 1.30 -7.34
C LEU A 193 11.14 2.49 -8.02
N LEU A 194 11.76 3.67 -8.00
CA LEU A 194 11.25 4.87 -8.67
C LEU A 194 11.08 4.62 -10.17
N GLU A 195 12.14 4.10 -10.80
CA GLU A 195 12.14 3.79 -12.24
C GLU A 195 11.10 2.71 -12.58
N ALA A 196 11.03 1.63 -11.80
CA ALA A 196 10.00 0.60 -11.98
C ALA A 196 8.58 1.16 -11.82
N THR A 197 8.38 2.07 -10.86
CA THR A 197 7.08 2.71 -10.58
C THR A 197 6.63 3.56 -11.76
N HIS A 198 7.50 4.41 -12.30
CA HIS A 198 7.19 5.18 -13.50
C HIS A 198 6.76 4.30 -14.66
N ARG A 199 7.51 3.22 -14.94
CA ARG A 199 7.22 2.31 -16.04
C ARG A 199 5.91 1.56 -15.84
N ILE A 200 5.63 1.05 -14.64
CA ILE A 200 4.39 0.32 -14.34
C ILE A 200 3.18 1.26 -14.43
N LEU A 201 3.24 2.44 -13.82
CA LEU A 201 2.13 3.41 -13.90
C LEU A 201 1.86 3.87 -15.33
N ALA A 202 2.89 3.94 -16.19
CA ALA A 202 2.74 4.27 -17.60
C ALA A 202 1.97 3.20 -18.39
N THR A 203 1.99 1.92 -17.97
CA THR A 203 1.23 0.84 -18.63
C THR A 203 -0.28 1.01 -18.48
N ARG A 204 -0.73 1.62 -17.38
CA ARG A 204 -2.15 1.72 -16.96
C ARG A 204 -2.85 0.36 -16.80
N GLU A 205 -2.10 -0.72 -16.62
CA GLU A 205 -2.65 -2.06 -16.42
C GLU A 205 -2.92 -2.31 -14.92
N PRO A 206 -4.20 -2.44 -14.51
CA PRO A 206 -4.55 -2.49 -13.08
C PRO A 206 -3.90 -3.64 -12.32
N THR A 207 -3.70 -4.80 -12.96
CA THR A 207 -3.11 -5.97 -12.31
C THR A 207 -1.61 -5.79 -12.05
N LEU A 208 -0.88 -5.14 -12.96
CA LEU A 208 0.53 -4.80 -12.75
C LEU A 208 0.69 -3.77 -11.63
N ILE A 209 -0.17 -2.75 -11.63
CA ILE A 209 -0.17 -1.72 -10.57
C ILE A 209 -0.46 -2.34 -9.20
N GLN A 210 -1.43 -3.26 -9.11
CA GLN A 210 -1.76 -3.96 -7.87
C GLN A 210 -0.62 -4.85 -7.36
N ARG A 211 0.11 -5.54 -8.25
CA ARG A 211 1.27 -6.35 -7.84
C ARG A 211 2.44 -5.47 -7.40
N HIS A 212 2.67 -4.37 -8.12
CA HIS A 212 3.69 -3.39 -7.76
C HIS A 212 3.43 -2.72 -6.41
N SER A 213 2.17 -2.50 -6.04
CA SER A 213 1.85 -1.92 -4.72
C SER A 213 2.31 -2.79 -3.56
N LEU A 214 2.36 -4.12 -3.71
CA LEU A 214 2.90 -5.01 -2.67
C LEU A 214 4.41 -4.83 -2.50
N LEU A 215 5.13 -4.63 -3.61
CA LEU A 215 6.57 -4.34 -3.57
C LEU A 215 6.85 -2.98 -2.90
N LEU A 216 6.06 -1.97 -3.22
CA LEU A 216 6.16 -0.65 -2.58
C LEU A 216 5.74 -0.69 -1.11
N GLU A 217 4.81 -1.55 -0.70
CA GLU A 217 4.47 -1.74 0.71
C GLU A 217 5.59 -2.42 1.49
N ALA A 218 6.25 -3.43 0.91
CA ALA A 218 7.46 -4.01 1.50
C ALA A 218 8.55 -2.95 1.69
N TYR A 219 8.77 -2.08 0.68
CA TYR A 219 9.67 -0.94 0.80
C TYR A 219 9.23 0.07 1.87
N ARG A 220 7.92 0.34 1.96
CA ARG A 220 7.34 1.21 2.98
C ARG A 220 7.64 0.69 4.38
N HIS A 221 7.52 -0.62 4.60
CA HIS A 221 7.85 -1.24 5.88
C HIS A 221 9.36 -1.17 6.17
N ALA A 222 10.18 -1.62 5.23
CA ALA A 222 11.64 -1.73 5.41
C ALA A 222 12.32 -0.37 5.65
N THR A 223 11.85 0.69 5.00
CA THR A 223 12.44 2.04 5.15
C THR A 223 11.79 2.89 6.23
N ALA A 224 10.80 2.39 6.99
CA ALA A 224 10.04 3.17 7.96
C ALA A 224 10.92 3.96 8.94
N LYS A 225 11.94 3.31 9.51
CA LYS A 225 12.88 3.96 10.45
C LYS A 225 13.73 5.04 9.78
N VAL A 226 14.20 4.80 8.56
CA VAL A 226 15.04 5.77 7.84
C VAL A 226 14.22 6.98 7.42
N ARG A 227 12.98 6.78 6.96
CA ARG A 227 12.07 7.88 6.65
C ARG A 227 11.80 8.78 7.86
N VAL A 228 11.54 8.19 9.04
CA VAL A 228 11.37 8.96 10.28
C VAL A 228 12.63 9.79 10.60
N ASN A 229 13.83 9.25 10.38
CA ASN A 229 15.06 10.02 10.55
C ASN A 229 15.17 11.16 9.54
N ALA A 230 14.78 10.94 8.28
CA ALA A 230 14.76 11.97 7.26
C ALA A 230 13.75 13.09 7.61
N ASP A 231 12.55 12.74 8.07
CA ASP A 231 11.56 13.69 8.59
C ASP A 231 12.15 14.53 9.74
N GLN A 232 12.84 13.89 10.68
CA GLN A 232 13.47 14.58 11.81
C GLN A 232 14.61 15.51 11.38
N GLN A 233 15.37 15.15 10.35
CA GLN A 233 16.41 16.02 9.79
C GLN A 233 15.80 17.27 9.15
N VAL A 234 14.70 17.12 8.41
CA VAL A 234 13.96 18.26 7.86
C VAL A 234 13.41 19.15 8.98
N ASP A 235 12.78 18.57 10.01
CA ASP A 235 12.26 19.34 11.15
C ASP A 235 13.37 20.10 11.89
N SER A 236 14.51 19.45 12.13
CA SER A 236 15.67 20.08 12.79
C SER A 236 16.23 21.24 11.97
N ALA A 237 16.29 21.10 10.64
CA ALA A 237 16.73 22.16 9.74
C ALA A 237 15.72 23.33 9.70
N CYS A 238 14.42 23.04 9.69
CA CYS A 238 13.36 24.05 9.82
C CYS A 238 13.49 24.83 11.14
N GLN A 239 13.69 24.13 12.27
CA GLN A 239 13.85 24.77 13.58
C GLN A 239 15.09 25.68 13.63
N ALA A 240 16.21 25.26 13.03
CA ALA A 240 17.41 26.08 12.94
C ALA A 240 17.15 27.39 12.16
N LEU A 241 16.41 27.32 11.05
CA LEU A 241 16.01 28.51 10.28
C LEU A 241 15.04 29.42 11.03
N GLU A 242 14.13 28.89 11.84
CA GLU A 242 13.24 29.69 12.69
C GLU A 242 14.00 30.47 13.77
N GLN A 243 15.09 29.90 14.27
CA GLN A 243 15.96 30.53 15.27
C GLN A 243 16.92 31.53 14.62
N GLN A 244 17.48 31.21 13.46
CA GLN A 244 18.46 32.02 12.75
C GLN A 244 18.10 32.16 11.25
N PRO A 245 17.12 33.01 10.89
CA PRO A 245 16.58 33.11 9.53
C PRO A 245 17.56 33.62 8.45
N SER A 246 18.76 34.07 8.82
CA SER A 246 19.77 34.59 7.89
C SER A 246 21.01 33.70 7.80
N ASP A 247 21.01 32.55 8.45
CA ASP A 247 22.11 31.59 8.37
C ASP A 247 22.03 30.77 7.08
N ALA A 248 22.93 31.07 6.14
CA ALA A 248 23.02 30.37 4.86
C ALA A 248 23.26 28.86 5.03
N SER A 249 24.01 28.45 6.06
CA SER A 249 24.29 27.03 6.31
C SER A 249 23.03 26.26 6.76
N SER A 250 22.05 26.95 7.35
CA SER A 250 20.77 26.35 7.72
C SER A 250 19.87 26.14 6.48
N ILE A 251 19.99 26.99 5.46
CA ILE A 251 19.27 26.83 4.18
C ILE A 251 19.82 25.62 3.43
N GLU A 252 21.15 25.52 3.33
CA GLU A 252 21.81 24.36 2.69
C GLU A 252 21.46 23.05 3.40
N ARG A 253 21.50 23.02 4.74
CA ARG A 253 21.09 21.85 5.52
C ARG A 253 19.63 21.44 5.27
N LEU A 254 18.72 22.40 5.12
CA LEU A 254 17.33 22.10 4.77
C LEU A 254 17.23 21.52 3.36
N ALA A 255 17.95 22.10 2.39
CA ALA A 255 17.97 21.60 1.02
C ALA A 255 18.48 20.15 0.94
N ASP A 256 19.59 19.84 1.62
CA ASP A 256 20.14 18.49 1.69
C ASP A 256 19.17 17.50 2.36
N ALA A 257 18.56 17.90 3.48
CA ALA A 257 17.57 17.07 4.18
C ALA A 257 16.33 16.79 3.32
N LEU A 258 15.85 17.79 2.58
CA LEU A 258 14.73 17.64 1.65
C LEU A 258 15.10 16.72 0.49
N GLN A 259 16.32 16.81 -0.06
CA GLN A 259 16.77 15.94 -1.14
C GLN A 259 16.79 14.47 -0.70
N VAL A 260 17.31 14.18 0.50
CA VAL A 260 17.32 12.83 1.07
C VAL A 260 15.90 12.33 1.30
N TRP A 261 15.04 13.15 1.91
CA TRP A 261 13.63 12.80 2.13
C TRP A 261 12.91 12.48 0.82
N MET A 262 13.08 13.33 -0.20
CA MET A 262 12.41 13.17 -1.49
C MET A 262 12.86 11.88 -2.17
N SER A 263 14.17 11.64 -2.23
CA SER A 263 14.72 10.41 -2.81
C SER A 263 14.14 9.15 -2.16
N LEU A 264 13.90 9.15 -0.84
CA LEU A 264 13.33 8.00 -0.14
C LEU A 264 11.83 7.83 -0.36
N CYS A 265 11.09 8.94 -0.41
CA CYS A 265 9.64 8.95 -0.40
C CYS A 265 9.02 8.94 -1.81
N GLU A 266 9.74 9.39 -2.84
CA GLU A 266 9.20 9.56 -4.20
C GLU A 266 8.51 8.31 -4.78
N PRO A 267 9.09 7.09 -4.69
CA PRO A 267 8.42 5.89 -5.21
C PRO A 267 7.05 5.65 -4.57
N LEU A 268 6.93 5.94 -3.27
CA LEU A 268 5.70 5.78 -2.50
C LEU A 268 4.67 6.86 -2.86
N LEU A 269 5.11 8.12 -2.91
CA LEU A 269 4.27 9.27 -3.21
C LEU A 269 3.62 9.18 -4.59
N LEU A 270 4.34 8.66 -5.59
CA LEU A 270 3.81 8.46 -6.94
C LEU A 270 2.66 7.46 -6.97
N LEU A 271 2.79 6.35 -6.24
CA LEU A 271 1.72 5.35 -6.13
C LEU A 271 0.52 5.91 -5.35
N ASP A 272 0.77 6.55 -4.22
CA ASP A 272 -0.28 7.13 -3.37
C ASP A 272 -1.11 8.16 -4.15
N ALA A 273 -0.43 9.03 -4.92
CA ALA A 273 -1.07 9.97 -5.84
C ALA A 273 -1.90 9.29 -6.93
N HIS A 274 -1.43 8.15 -7.48
CA HIS A 274 -2.19 7.38 -8.47
C HIS A 274 -3.45 6.75 -7.89
N GLN A 275 -3.39 6.27 -6.64
CA GLN A 275 -4.51 5.62 -5.96
C GLN A 275 -5.51 6.63 -5.37
N GLY A 276 -5.20 7.93 -5.43
CA GLY A 276 -5.98 8.97 -4.76
C GLY A 276 -5.89 8.88 -3.23
N PHE A 277 -4.85 8.22 -2.72
CA PHE A 277 -4.59 8.10 -1.30
C PHE A 277 -3.85 9.36 -0.84
N SER A 278 -4.48 10.11 0.06
CA SER A 278 -3.83 11.20 0.80
C SER A 278 -3.86 10.77 2.26
N ASP A 279 -2.88 9.97 2.66
CA ASP A 279 -2.76 9.57 4.06
C ASP A 279 -2.25 10.75 4.89
N GLY A 280 -2.73 10.90 6.12
CA GLY A 280 -2.27 11.98 7.01
C GLY A 280 -0.75 11.92 7.31
N GLU A 281 -0.15 10.73 7.22
CA GLU A 281 1.28 10.50 7.44
C GLU A 281 2.18 11.05 6.32
N THR A 282 1.72 11.08 5.06
CA THR A 282 2.54 11.58 3.93
C THR A 282 2.63 13.10 3.87
N ASN A 283 1.79 13.80 4.62
CA ASN A 283 1.72 15.27 4.65
C ASN A 283 2.52 15.93 5.78
N VAL A 284 3.09 15.16 6.72
CA VAL A 284 3.80 15.72 7.90
C VAL A 284 4.95 16.64 7.49
N THR A 285 5.84 16.17 6.62
CA THR A 285 7.01 16.95 6.16
C THR A 285 6.62 18.12 5.26
N PRO A 286 5.74 17.95 4.24
CA PRO A 286 5.17 19.08 3.52
C PRO A 286 4.55 20.15 4.44
N ASP A 287 3.71 19.77 5.39
CA ASP A 287 3.04 20.71 6.31
C ASP A 287 4.03 21.42 7.24
N ARG A 288 5.06 20.73 7.72
CA ARG A 288 6.13 21.35 8.52
C ARG A 288 6.85 22.45 7.74
N VAL A 289 7.16 22.20 6.48
CA VAL A 289 7.82 23.14 5.57
C VAL A 289 6.90 24.32 5.22
N PHE A 290 5.61 24.07 4.99
CA PHE A 290 4.63 25.15 4.82
C PHE A 290 4.52 26.03 6.08
N GLY A 291 4.59 25.42 7.27
CA GLY A 291 4.67 26.13 8.55
C GLY A 291 5.89 27.05 8.62
N LEU A 292 7.08 26.56 8.24
CA LEU A 292 8.31 27.35 8.19
C LEU A 292 8.16 28.56 7.24
N LEU A 293 7.65 28.35 6.02
CA LEU A 293 7.43 29.42 5.04
C LEU A 293 6.48 30.49 5.60
N GLY A 294 5.42 30.06 6.30
CA GLY A 294 4.51 30.95 7.02
C GLY A 294 5.21 31.79 8.09
N GLU A 295 6.06 31.16 8.91
CA GLU A 295 6.76 31.84 10.01
C GLU A 295 7.84 32.81 9.51
N LEU A 296 8.62 32.43 8.50
CA LEU A 296 9.58 33.34 7.87
C LEU A 296 8.87 34.55 7.25
N SER A 297 7.71 34.33 6.64
CA SER A 297 6.89 35.41 6.06
C SER A 297 6.29 36.32 7.14
N SER A 298 5.80 35.77 8.25
CA SER A 298 5.21 36.53 9.36
C SER A 298 6.24 37.48 10.00
N ARG A 299 7.50 37.03 10.10
CA ARG A 299 8.65 37.79 10.60
C ARG A 299 9.32 38.68 9.54
N ARG A 300 8.76 38.76 8.34
CA ARG A 300 9.26 39.57 7.20
C ARG A 300 10.60 39.14 6.63
N HIS A 301 11.02 37.89 6.85
CA HIS A 301 12.21 37.29 6.24
C HIS A 301 11.91 36.79 4.81
N TYR A 302 11.37 37.67 3.96
CA TYR A 302 10.85 37.29 2.63
C TYR A 302 11.91 36.74 1.68
N ARG A 303 13.16 37.23 1.76
CA ARG A 303 14.25 36.71 0.93
C ARG A 303 14.61 35.26 1.30
N THR A 304 14.74 34.98 2.59
CA THR A 304 14.97 33.61 3.10
C THR A 304 13.80 32.70 2.73
N ALA A 305 12.56 33.16 2.93
CA ALA A 305 11.37 32.40 2.57
C ALA A 305 11.34 32.05 1.07
N GLN A 306 11.77 32.97 0.20
CA GLN A 306 11.90 32.71 -1.23
C GLN A 306 12.99 31.66 -1.52
N GLN A 307 14.16 31.75 -0.88
CA GLN A 307 15.23 30.76 -1.06
C GLN A 307 14.79 29.37 -0.62
N VAL A 308 14.10 29.26 0.52
CA VAL A 308 13.51 27.99 0.98
C VAL A 308 12.48 27.49 -0.03
N LEU A 309 11.57 28.36 -0.50
CA LEU A 309 10.56 27.98 -1.49
C LEU A 309 11.17 27.41 -2.77
N ASP A 310 12.27 27.98 -3.26
CA ASP A 310 12.94 27.52 -4.48
C ASP A 310 13.44 26.05 -4.33
N HIS A 311 13.97 25.68 -3.15
CA HIS A 311 14.35 24.29 -2.85
C HIS A 311 13.13 23.36 -2.70
N VAL A 312 12.07 23.86 -2.06
CA VAL A 312 10.87 23.08 -1.78
C VAL A 312 10.08 22.79 -3.07
N LEU A 313 10.09 23.70 -4.04
CA LEU A 313 9.49 23.49 -5.37
C LEU A 313 10.16 22.34 -6.13
N VAL A 314 11.48 22.16 -5.96
CA VAL A 314 12.19 21.01 -6.53
C VAL A 314 11.75 19.72 -5.85
N ALA A 315 11.62 19.73 -4.52
CA ALA A 315 11.29 18.53 -3.76
C ALA A 315 9.82 18.08 -3.91
N PHE A 316 8.87 19.01 -3.93
CA PHE A 316 7.43 18.67 -3.89
C PHE A 316 6.71 18.97 -5.22
N GLY A 317 7.41 19.42 -6.25
CA GLY A 317 6.81 19.82 -7.53
C GLY A 317 6.06 18.70 -8.24
N SER A 318 6.43 17.45 -7.99
CA SER A 318 5.79 16.24 -8.55
C SER A 318 4.53 15.80 -7.78
N ILE A 319 4.26 16.39 -6.61
CA ILE A 319 3.10 16.06 -5.77
C ILE A 319 1.98 17.06 -6.07
N PRO A 320 0.85 16.67 -6.68
CA PRO A 320 -0.14 17.62 -7.21
C PRO A 320 -0.65 18.66 -6.20
N ASP A 321 -1.07 18.21 -5.02
CA ASP A 321 -1.64 19.08 -3.99
C ASP A 321 -0.58 20.02 -3.36
N ALA A 322 0.62 19.50 -3.13
CA ALA A 322 1.73 20.31 -2.62
C ALA A 322 2.21 21.34 -3.65
N ALA A 323 2.33 20.95 -4.93
CA ALA A 323 2.69 21.84 -6.03
C ALA A 323 1.70 23.01 -6.17
N ALA A 324 0.40 22.72 -6.10
CA ALA A 324 -0.64 23.75 -6.14
C ALA A 324 -0.53 24.73 -4.95
N ARG A 325 -0.29 24.22 -3.73
CA ARG A 325 -0.06 25.04 -2.53
C ARG A 325 1.20 25.89 -2.68
N LEU A 326 2.30 25.33 -3.15
CA LEU A 326 3.58 26.03 -3.32
C LEU A 326 3.50 27.15 -4.36
N ALA A 327 2.80 26.94 -5.47
CA ALA A 327 2.57 27.97 -6.46
C ALA A 327 1.91 29.21 -5.84
N LYS A 328 0.85 29.00 -5.04
CA LYS A 328 0.14 30.07 -4.33
C LYS A 328 1.04 30.79 -3.31
N VAL A 329 1.86 30.07 -2.57
CA VAL A 329 2.83 30.67 -1.63
C VAL A 329 3.86 31.52 -2.39
N GLY A 330 4.33 31.04 -3.54
CA GLY A 330 5.27 31.77 -4.39
C GLY A 330 4.72 33.08 -4.94
N ASP A 331 3.46 33.10 -5.37
CA ASP A 331 2.80 34.33 -5.82
C ASP A 331 2.73 35.37 -4.69
N ILE A 332 2.34 34.95 -3.48
CA ILE A 332 2.26 35.83 -2.30
C ILE A 332 3.64 36.38 -1.94
N LEU A 333 4.68 35.53 -1.90
CA LEU A 333 6.04 35.97 -1.56
C LEU A 333 6.59 36.98 -2.58
N ARG A 334 6.31 36.78 -3.87
CA ARG A 334 6.71 37.69 -4.94
C ARG A 334 6.05 39.06 -4.79
N GLU A 335 4.75 39.11 -4.48
CA GLU A 335 4.05 40.36 -4.19
C GLU A 335 4.67 41.10 -2.99
N MET A 336 4.98 40.38 -1.91
CA MET A 336 5.59 40.97 -0.71
C MET A 336 7.00 41.53 -0.97
N LEU A 337 7.82 40.83 -1.76
CA LEU A 337 9.16 41.29 -2.16
C LEU A 337 9.10 42.56 -3.02
N GLN A 338 8.13 42.66 -3.92
CA GLN A 338 7.88 43.86 -4.74
C GLN A 338 7.37 45.05 -3.90
N ALA A 339 6.46 44.79 -2.96
CA ALA A 339 5.94 45.81 -2.04
C ALA A 339 7.02 46.35 -1.09
N GLY A 340 7.94 45.50 -0.61
CA GLY A 340 9.09 45.91 0.19
C GLY A 340 10.09 46.77 -0.59
N SER A 341 10.38 46.41 -1.84
CA SER A 341 11.32 47.15 -2.71
C SER A 341 10.79 48.55 -3.08
N THR A 342 9.48 48.69 -3.27
CA THR A 342 8.85 49.99 -3.59
C THR A 342 8.73 50.92 -2.37
N ALA A 343 8.70 50.38 -1.15
CA ALA A 343 8.67 51.16 0.09
C ALA A 343 10.04 51.79 0.44
N ILE A 344 11.16 51.15 0.08
CA ILE A 344 12.52 51.67 0.33
C ILE A 344 12.86 52.85 -0.62
N VAL A 345 12.15 52.99 -1.74
CA VAL A 345 12.35 54.08 -2.71
C VAL A 345 11.59 55.38 -2.33
N HIS A 346 10.85 55.40 -1.22
CA HIS A 346 10.04 56.56 -0.85
C HIS A 346 10.15 56.96 0.64
N GLU A 347 11.19 57.73 0.99
CA GLU A 347 11.13 58.81 2.00
C GLU A 347 12.29 59.84 1.81
N PRO A 348 12.13 61.14 2.18
CA PRO A 348 12.12 62.22 1.19
C PRO A 348 13.08 63.41 1.46
N GLY A 349 13.50 64.09 0.39
CA GLY A 349 14.16 65.40 0.47
C GLY A 349 13.15 66.55 0.55
N LEU A 350 13.10 67.19 1.72
CA LEU A 350 12.60 68.55 2.06
C LEU A 350 11.88 69.38 0.98
N ALA A 351 10.57 69.63 1.19
CA ALA A 351 9.96 70.97 1.21
C ALA A 351 8.46 70.92 1.60
N VAL A 352 8.06 71.81 2.50
CA VAL A 352 6.66 72.17 2.87
C VAL A 352 6.43 73.56 2.25
N PRO A 353 5.26 73.88 1.61
CA PRO A 353 4.01 74.04 2.37
C PRO A 353 2.66 73.67 1.73
N THR A 354 1.75 73.31 2.66
CA THR A 354 0.29 73.59 2.74
C THR A 354 -0.65 73.14 1.61
N GLN A 355 -1.44 72.07 1.83
CA GLN A 355 -2.84 72.12 2.29
C GLN A 355 -3.51 70.73 2.29
N SER A 356 -4.26 70.47 3.37
CA SER A 356 -5.34 69.50 3.62
C SER A 356 -5.66 68.38 2.60
N GLY A 357 -5.64 67.13 3.09
CA GLY A 357 -6.55 66.08 2.59
C GLY A 357 -6.06 64.64 2.78
N GLY A 358 -6.61 63.93 3.77
CA GLY A 358 -6.85 62.48 3.72
C GLY A 358 -5.65 61.52 3.82
N PHE A 359 -5.50 60.88 4.98
CA PHE A 359 -4.53 59.81 5.28
C PHE A 359 -4.53 58.62 4.27
N PRO A 360 -3.39 58.28 3.63
CA PRO A 360 -3.24 57.07 2.81
C PRO A 360 -2.53 55.89 3.51
N HIS A 361 -2.03 56.06 4.75
CA HIS A 361 -1.29 55.01 5.48
C HIS A 361 -2.17 53.86 5.99
N ALA A 362 -3.49 54.03 6.04
CA ALA A 362 -4.42 53.00 6.50
C ALA A 362 -4.60 51.84 5.50
N ARG A 363 -4.39 52.05 4.19
CA ARG A 363 -4.61 51.01 3.16
C ARG A 363 -3.47 49.99 3.07
N LYS A 364 -2.22 50.38 3.35
CA LYS A 364 -1.05 49.48 3.28
C LYS A 364 -0.94 48.57 4.50
N ALA A 365 -1.34 49.05 5.68
CA ALA A 365 -1.46 48.23 6.89
C ALA A 365 -2.63 47.22 6.79
N ALA A 366 -3.72 47.61 6.11
CA ALA A 366 -4.89 46.75 5.92
C ALA A 366 -4.61 45.56 4.98
N LEU A 367 -3.77 45.70 3.94
CA LEU A 367 -3.41 44.62 3.02
C LEU A 367 -2.49 43.57 3.67
N ALA A 368 -1.52 44.00 4.48
CA ALA A 368 -0.65 43.09 5.24
C ALA A 368 -1.42 42.32 6.32
N ALA A 369 -2.39 42.97 6.99
CA ALA A 369 -3.28 42.32 7.95
C ALA A 369 -4.27 41.35 7.27
N ALA A 370 -4.76 41.68 6.07
CA ALA A 370 -5.65 40.79 5.31
C ALA A 370 -4.95 39.51 4.82
N ALA A 371 -3.69 39.59 4.38
CA ALA A 371 -2.91 38.41 3.99
C ALA A 371 -2.56 37.51 5.19
N LEU A 372 -2.27 38.11 6.36
CA LEU A 372 -2.07 37.40 7.64
C LEU A 372 -3.35 36.71 8.10
N LEU A 373 -4.52 37.33 7.93
CA LEU A 373 -5.83 36.73 8.23
C LEU A 373 -6.24 35.65 7.23
N ILE A 374 -5.78 35.72 5.99
CA ILE A 374 -6.00 34.65 4.99
C ILE A 374 -5.11 33.45 5.34
N MET A 375 -3.82 33.64 5.62
CA MET A 375 -2.90 32.56 6.03
C MET A 375 -3.31 31.92 7.37
N LEU A 376 -3.70 32.72 8.37
CA LEU A 376 -4.21 32.23 9.66
C LEU A 376 -5.62 31.61 9.52
N GLY A 377 -6.45 32.13 8.61
CA GLY A 377 -7.77 31.60 8.28
C GLY A 377 -7.71 30.26 7.56
N PHE A 378 -6.69 30.00 6.73
CA PHE A 378 -6.41 28.69 6.16
C PHE A 378 -5.90 27.69 7.20
N LEU A 379 -5.15 28.16 8.22
CA LEU A 379 -4.74 27.32 9.36
C LEU A 379 -5.97 26.90 10.18
N VAL A 380 -6.90 27.82 10.48
CA VAL A 380 -8.13 27.53 11.24
C VAL A 380 -9.14 26.70 10.41
N ALA A 381 -9.26 26.95 9.10
CA ALA A 381 -10.16 26.18 8.24
C ALA A 381 -9.70 24.73 8.04
N TYR A 382 -8.40 24.45 8.14
CA TYR A 382 -7.86 23.09 8.09
C TYR A 382 -8.12 22.31 9.39
N TRP A 383 -7.97 22.94 10.57
CA TRP A 383 -8.35 22.33 11.85
C TRP A 383 -9.87 22.12 12.02
N ALA A 384 -10.70 22.94 11.35
CA ALA A 384 -12.17 22.83 11.41
C ALA A 384 -12.75 21.77 10.46
N PHE A 385 -12.01 21.34 9.43
CA PHE A 385 -12.50 20.37 8.45
C PHE A 385 -12.43 18.90 8.95
N ASP A 386 -11.68 18.64 10.03
CA ASP A 386 -11.64 17.33 10.72
C ASP A 386 -12.51 17.29 12.00
N GLY A 387 -13.42 18.25 12.19
CA GLY A 387 -14.15 18.40 13.45
C GLY A 387 -15.57 18.95 13.35
N GLU A 388 -16.39 18.56 12.37
CA GLU A 388 -17.84 18.85 12.43
C GLU A 388 -18.64 17.71 13.05
N VAL A 389 -18.75 17.76 14.38
CA VAL A 389 -19.95 17.29 15.09
C VAL A 389 -20.99 18.41 14.99
N ALA A 390 -21.98 18.25 14.11
CA ALA A 390 -23.10 19.18 14.01
C ALA A 390 -23.94 19.19 15.31
N PRO A 391 -24.32 20.36 15.87
CA PRO A 391 -25.24 20.42 17.00
C PRO A 391 -26.67 20.16 16.51
N SER A 392 -27.20 18.97 16.80
CA SER A 392 -28.58 18.60 16.48
C SER A 392 -29.55 19.23 17.48
N VAL A 393 -30.48 20.04 16.96
CA VAL A 393 -31.63 20.60 17.68
C VAL A 393 -32.61 19.47 17.98
N ALA A 394 -32.92 19.27 19.27
CA ALA A 394 -33.83 18.23 19.74
C ALA A 394 -35.30 18.54 19.40
N PRO A 395 -36.08 17.55 18.90
CA PRO A 395 -37.52 17.49 19.10
C PRO A 395 -37.88 16.49 20.23
N ALA A 396 -38.98 16.79 20.93
CA ALA A 396 -39.51 16.08 22.08
C ALA A 396 -39.85 14.58 21.82
N PRO A 397 -39.90 13.74 22.86
CA PRO A 397 -39.84 12.28 22.72
C PRO A 397 -41.20 11.64 22.41
N ASN A 398 -41.22 10.77 21.41
CA ASN A 398 -42.26 9.75 21.23
C ASN A 398 -41.85 8.44 21.95
N PRO A 399 -42.81 7.57 22.32
CA PRO A 399 -42.59 6.42 23.20
C PRO A 399 -41.68 5.34 22.59
N PRO A 400 -41.03 4.51 23.42
CA PRO A 400 -39.90 3.68 22.99
C PRO A 400 -40.37 2.44 22.20
N GLU A 401 -40.18 2.47 20.89
CA GLU A 401 -39.93 1.24 20.12
C GLU A 401 -38.51 0.75 20.42
N ALA A 402 -38.35 -0.56 20.59
CA ALA A 402 -37.08 -1.20 20.90
C ALA A 402 -36.01 -0.76 19.89
N LYS A 403 -35.01 0.02 20.36
CA LYS A 403 -33.92 0.52 19.53
C LYS A 403 -33.23 -0.66 18.84
N ALA A 404 -33.39 -0.77 17.53
CA ALA A 404 -32.54 -1.59 16.71
C ALA A 404 -31.10 -1.06 16.86
N GLU A 405 -30.20 -1.89 17.38
CA GLU A 405 -28.79 -1.51 17.46
C GLU A 405 -28.25 -1.32 16.03
N PRO A 406 -27.52 -0.22 15.75
CA PRO A 406 -27.13 0.15 14.39
C PRO A 406 -26.11 -0.83 13.78
N GLU A 407 -26.16 -0.98 12.46
CA GLU A 407 -25.02 -1.45 11.65
C GLU A 407 -24.15 -0.23 11.37
N LEU A 408 -22.86 -0.28 11.70
CA LEU A 408 -21.90 0.73 11.28
C LEU A 408 -21.01 0.16 10.19
N LEU A 409 -20.81 0.93 9.13
CA LEU A 409 -19.92 0.56 8.03
C LEU A 409 -18.47 0.62 8.53
N PRO A 410 -17.70 -0.48 8.53
CA PRO A 410 -16.29 -0.46 8.91
C PRO A 410 -15.47 0.34 7.90
N ALA A 411 -14.37 0.95 8.35
CA ALA A 411 -13.40 1.55 7.44
C ALA A 411 -12.77 0.47 6.55
N VAL A 412 -12.25 0.87 5.39
CA VAL A 412 -11.46 -0.01 4.52
C VAL A 412 -10.11 -0.29 5.19
N GLY A 413 -9.62 -1.52 5.13
CA GLY A 413 -8.32 -1.91 5.69
C GLY A 413 -8.28 -3.34 6.22
N LYS A 414 -7.10 -3.75 6.70
CA LYS A 414 -6.85 -5.06 7.32
C LYS A 414 -6.33 -4.91 8.75
N GLY A 415 -6.44 -5.96 9.57
CA GLY A 415 -5.83 -6.03 10.90
C GLY A 415 -6.51 -5.18 11.99
N GLN A 416 -7.68 -4.60 11.69
CA GLN A 416 -8.44 -3.78 12.65
C GLN A 416 -9.13 -4.66 13.71
N ARG A 417 -9.33 -4.11 14.91
CA ARG A 417 -10.15 -4.74 15.96
C ARG A 417 -11.57 -4.21 15.88
N PHE A 418 -12.51 -5.08 15.50
CA PHE A 418 -13.91 -4.72 15.33
C PHE A 418 -14.68 -4.81 16.64
N ALA A 419 -15.39 -3.74 16.95
CA ALA A 419 -16.49 -3.75 17.89
C ALA A 419 -17.71 -4.47 17.29
N ARG A 420 -18.67 -4.84 18.14
CA ARG A 420 -19.83 -5.66 17.78
C ARG A 420 -20.62 -5.13 16.57
N GLU A 421 -20.76 -3.82 16.45
CA GLU A 421 -21.47 -3.16 15.35
C GLU A 421 -20.80 -3.34 13.97
N TYR A 422 -19.48 -3.43 13.93
CA TYR A 422 -18.72 -3.70 12.70
C TYR A 422 -18.77 -5.20 12.35
N VAL A 423 -18.68 -6.07 13.37
CA VAL A 423 -18.91 -7.52 13.21
C VAL A 423 -20.32 -7.77 12.66
N ARG A 424 -21.31 -7.05 13.17
CA ARG A 424 -22.70 -7.09 12.70
C ARG A 424 -22.79 -6.73 11.23
N TYR A 425 -22.22 -5.60 10.81
CA TYR A 425 -22.21 -5.20 9.40
C TYR A 425 -21.60 -6.31 8.52
N CYS A 426 -20.42 -6.82 8.87
CA CYS A 426 -19.75 -7.84 8.07
C CYS A 426 -20.60 -9.12 7.94
N ARG A 427 -21.18 -9.62 9.03
CA ARG A 427 -22.01 -10.83 8.97
C ARG A 427 -23.32 -10.64 8.24
N PHE A 428 -23.93 -9.46 8.35
CA PHE A 428 -25.19 -9.17 7.64
C PHE A 428 -24.92 -8.99 6.15
N GLN A 429 -23.84 -8.30 5.80
CA GLN A 429 -23.43 -8.09 4.42
C GLN A 429 -22.97 -9.39 3.74
N GLU A 430 -22.27 -10.28 4.45
CA GLU A 430 -21.93 -11.63 3.99
C GLU A 430 -23.18 -12.41 3.57
N GLU A 431 -24.23 -12.38 4.40
CA GLU A 431 -25.49 -13.07 4.13
C GLU A 431 -26.26 -12.42 2.96
N ARG A 432 -26.30 -11.09 2.89
CA ARG A 432 -26.87 -10.36 1.73
C ARG A 432 -26.15 -10.77 0.44
N LEU A 433 -24.82 -10.76 0.44
CA LEU A 433 -24.02 -11.14 -0.73
C LEU A 433 -24.19 -12.61 -1.11
N ARG A 434 -24.34 -13.52 -0.13
CA ARG A 434 -24.65 -14.93 -0.38
C ARG A 434 -25.94 -15.08 -1.19
N VAL A 435 -27.00 -14.35 -0.82
CA VAL A 435 -28.29 -14.36 -1.53
C VAL A 435 -28.18 -13.69 -2.90
N VAL A 436 -27.54 -12.52 -3.00
CA VAL A 436 -27.32 -11.82 -4.27
C VAL A 436 -26.59 -12.72 -5.27
N LYS A 437 -25.52 -13.42 -4.84
CA LYS A 437 -24.72 -14.32 -5.68
C LYS A 437 -25.56 -15.40 -6.35
N GLN A 438 -26.56 -15.95 -5.65
CA GLN A 438 -27.45 -16.99 -6.19
C GLN A 438 -28.36 -16.48 -7.30
N LYS A 439 -28.55 -15.16 -7.39
CA LYS A 439 -29.49 -14.52 -8.32
C LYS A 439 -28.80 -13.78 -9.46
N VAL A 440 -27.48 -13.65 -9.45
CA VAL A 440 -26.65 -13.07 -10.53
C VAL A 440 -26.89 -13.82 -11.86
N ARG A 441 -27.21 -13.09 -12.93
CA ARG A 441 -27.47 -13.62 -14.28
C ARG A 441 -26.80 -12.76 -15.35
N GLY A 442 -25.79 -13.32 -16.00
CA GLY A 442 -25.10 -12.63 -17.10
C GLY A 442 -24.07 -11.61 -16.64
N PRO A 443 -23.38 -10.96 -17.59
CA PRO A 443 -22.14 -10.23 -17.31
C PRO A 443 -22.36 -8.93 -16.53
N GLU A 444 -23.48 -8.24 -16.70
CA GLU A 444 -23.80 -7.01 -15.96
C GLU A 444 -23.96 -7.28 -14.46
N ASP A 445 -24.68 -8.34 -14.11
CA ASP A 445 -24.89 -8.77 -12.74
C ASP A 445 -23.59 -9.23 -12.08
N ILE A 446 -22.72 -9.91 -12.82
CA ILE A 446 -21.41 -10.35 -12.34
C ILE A 446 -20.55 -9.13 -12.00
N ARG A 447 -20.52 -8.10 -12.85
CA ARG A 447 -19.77 -6.87 -12.58
C ARG A 447 -20.26 -6.16 -11.32
N ALA A 448 -21.58 -6.00 -11.17
CA ALA A 448 -22.15 -5.35 -9.99
C ALA A 448 -21.94 -6.16 -8.71
N TYR A 449 -22.10 -7.48 -8.77
CA TYR A 449 -21.81 -8.37 -7.66
C TYR A 449 -20.33 -8.29 -7.25
N ASN A 450 -19.40 -8.35 -8.22
CA ASN A 450 -17.98 -8.27 -7.94
C ASN A 450 -17.59 -6.94 -7.31
N ALA A 451 -18.21 -5.82 -7.70
CA ALA A 451 -17.99 -4.53 -7.04
C ALA A 451 -18.41 -4.55 -5.56
N LEU A 452 -19.58 -5.14 -5.24
CA LEU A 452 -20.04 -5.29 -3.86
C LEU A 452 -19.18 -6.27 -3.06
N ALA A 453 -18.73 -7.37 -3.69
CA ALA A 453 -17.85 -8.35 -3.08
C ALA A 453 -16.46 -7.75 -2.80
N ASN A 454 -15.95 -6.90 -3.70
CA ASN A 454 -14.68 -6.20 -3.50
C ASN A 454 -14.75 -5.19 -2.35
N ASP A 455 -15.82 -4.39 -2.26
CA ASP A 455 -16.03 -3.48 -1.12
C ASP A 455 -16.22 -4.24 0.20
N TYR A 456 -16.92 -5.38 0.17
CA TYR A 456 -17.00 -6.26 1.33
C TYR A 456 -15.62 -6.81 1.72
N ASN A 457 -14.85 -7.34 0.77
CA ASN A 457 -13.53 -7.90 1.05
C ASN A 457 -12.55 -6.83 1.56
N SER A 458 -12.63 -5.59 1.08
CA SER A 458 -11.74 -4.52 1.53
C SER A 458 -12.00 -4.09 2.99
N ARG A 459 -13.15 -4.45 3.57
CA ARG A 459 -13.55 -4.10 4.94
C ARG A 459 -13.62 -5.31 5.88
N CYS A 460 -14.00 -6.48 5.36
CA CYS A 460 -14.43 -7.63 6.14
C CYS A 460 -13.65 -8.92 5.81
N SER A 461 -12.49 -8.83 5.13
CA SER A 461 -11.67 -10.03 4.85
C SER A 461 -10.69 -10.39 5.96
N ASP A 462 -10.19 -9.40 6.71
CA ASP A 462 -9.14 -9.61 7.71
C ASP A 462 -9.27 -8.63 8.89
N PHE A 463 -9.91 -9.10 9.97
CA PHE A 463 -10.17 -8.33 11.17
C PHE A 463 -10.23 -9.22 12.42
N PHE A 464 -9.87 -8.64 13.56
CA PHE A 464 -9.95 -9.27 14.88
C PHE A 464 -11.26 -8.88 15.57
N TYR A 465 -11.87 -9.79 16.33
CA TYR A 465 -13.09 -9.53 17.10
C TYR A 465 -13.13 -10.40 18.36
N GLN A 466 -14.00 -10.05 19.30
CA GLN A 466 -14.24 -10.88 20.49
C GLN A 466 -15.21 -12.04 20.14
N ASP A 467 -14.94 -13.23 20.66
CA ASP A 467 -15.78 -14.41 20.41
C ASP A 467 -17.23 -14.22 20.90
N GLU A 468 -17.41 -13.44 21.98
CA GLU A 468 -18.73 -13.10 22.51
C GLU A 468 -19.55 -12.27 21.52
N ASP A 469 -18.92 -11.27 20.88
CA ASP A 469 -19.55 -10.43 19.86
C ASP A 469 -19.92 -11.24 18.63
N LEU A 470 -19.03 -12.11 18.16
CA LEU A 470 -19.33 -13.00 17.03
C LEU A 470 -20.51 -13.91 17.34
N ARG A 471 -20.54 -14.53 18.53
CA ARG A 471 -21.62 -15.44 18.92
C ARG A 471 -22.97 -14.71 18.95
N ALA A 472 -23.01 -13.53 19.57
CA ALA A 472 -24.23 -12.73 19.63
C ALA A 472 -24.71 -12.31 18.23
N VAL A 473 -23.79 -11.87 17.36
CA VAL A 473 -24.13 -11.49 15.97
C VAL A 473 -24.60 -12.69 15.14
N LYS A 474 -24.04 -13.89 15.33
CA LYS A 474 -24.52 -15.11 14.65
C LYS A 474 -25.97 -15.44 15.01
N GLU A 475 -26.35 -15.27 16.27
CA GLU A 475 -27.75 -15.42 16.71
C GLU A 475 -28.66 -14.36 16.07
N GLU A 476 -28.17 -13.13 15.92
CA GLU A 476 -28.88 -12.07 15.21
C GLU A 476 -29.09 -12.37 13.72
N VAL A 477 -28.08 -12.92 13.03
CA VAL A 477 -28.20 -13.34 11.62
C VAL A 477 -29.34 -14.34 11.45
N VAL A 478 -29.38 -15.37 12.32
CA VAL A 478 -30.44 -16.39 12.29
C VAL A 478 -31.81 -15.75 12.56
N ALA A 479 -31.90 -14.87 13.55
CA ALA A 479 -33.15 -14.18 13.88
C ALA A 479 -33.64 -13.23 12.76
N LYS A 480 -32.72 -12.62 12.02
CA LYS A 480 -33.00 -11.62 10.96
C LYS A 480 -32.91 -12.18 9.54
N GLN A 481 -32.80 -13.50 9.36
CA GLN A 481 -32.62 -14.14 8.05
C GLN A 481 -33.58 -13.61 6.96
N LYS A 482 -34.88 -13.55 7.25
CA LYS A 482 -35.89 -13.05 6.30
C LYS A 482 -35.72 -11.57 5.94
N LEU A 483 -35.24 -10.76 6.88
CA LEU A 483 -34.96 -9.34 6.65
C LEU A 483 -33.73 -9.19 5.73
N LEU A 484 -32.67 -9.96 5.99
CA LEU A 484 -31.45 -9.93 5.17
C LEU A 484 -31.69 -10.43 3.74
N GLU A 485 -32.57 -11.43 3.57
CA GLU A 485 -33.03 -11.86 2.24
C GLU A 485 -33.81 -10.75 1.52
N ALA A 486 -34.69 -10.03 2.21
CA ALA A 486 -35.41 -8.90 1.64
C ALA A 486 -34.48 -7.73 1.27
N ASP A 487 -33.44 -7.48 2.07
CA ASP A 487 -32.40 -6.49 1.75
C ASP A 487 -31.60 -6.91 0.52
N ALA A 488 -31.27 -8.20 0.36
CA ALA A 488 -30.62 -8.71 -0.84
C ALA A 488 -31.48 -8.52 -2.10
N GLU A 489 -32.80 -8.75 -2.03
CA GLU A 489 -33.70 -8.43 -3.13
C GLU A 489 -33.72 -6.94 -3.44
N ARG A 490 -33.65 -6.10 -2.42
CA ARG A 490 -33.58 -4.65 -2.59
C ARG A 490 -32.32 -4.25 -3.34
N ILE A 491 -31.16 -4.79 -2.97
CA ILE A 491 -29.89 -4.59 -3.69
C ILE A 491 -30.06 -4.94 -5.16
N LEU A 492 -30.60 -6.13 -5.47
CA LEU A 492 -30.84 -6.56 -6.85
C LEU A 492 -31.80 -5.61 -7.60
N SER A 493 -32.83 -5.08 -6.92
CA SER A 493 -33.80 -4.15 -7.53
C SER A 493 -33.20 -2.77 -7.85
N THR A 494 -32.09 -2.40 -7.22
CA THR A 494 -31.40 -1.13 -7.52
C THR A 494 -30.62 -1.18 -8.84
N TRP A 495 -30.41 -2.37 -9.42
CA TRP A 495 -29.60 -2.54 -10.62
C TRP A 495 -30.38 -2.11 -11.87
N PRO A 496 -29.93 -1.07 -12.61
CA PRO A 496 -30.72 -0.44 -13.68
C PRO A 496 -31.13 -1.36 -14.83
N TRP A 497 -30.38 -2.44 -15.08
CA TRP A 497 -30.67 -3.38 -16.16
C TRP A 497 -31.67 -4.46 -15.78
N ARG A 498 -32.00 -4.62 -14.49
CA ARG A 498 -33.01 -5.58 -14.03
C ARG A 498 -34.44 -5.04 -14.04
N THR A 499 -34.61 -3.71 -14.08
CA THR A 499 -35.91 -3.04 -14.10
C THR A 499 -36.62 -3.07 -15.45
N ASN A 500 -36.01 -3.63 -16.51
CA ASN A 500 -36.58 -3.66 -17.88
C ASN A 500 -37.15 -5.01 -18.36
N VAL A 501 -37.32 -6.02 -17.50
CA VAL A 501 -37.80 -7.36 -17.93
C VAL A 501 -39.34 -7.47 -17.96
N GLY A 502 -40.05 -6.34 -18.09
CA GLY A 502 -41.53 -6.27 -18.05
C GLY A 502 -42.23 -5.79 -19.33
N GLY A 503 -41.54 -5.58 -20.45
CA GLY A 503 -42.14 -5.12 -21.70
C GLY A 503 -42.14 -6.19 -22.78
N ALA A 504 -43.26 -6.93 -22.92
CA ALA A 504 -43.46 -7.84 -24.05
C ALA A 504 -43.50 -7.05 -25.39
N PRO A 505 -42.95 -7.59 -26.50
CA PRO A 505 -43.16 -7.00 -27.81
C PRO A 505 -44.60 -7.24 -28.25
N GLY A 506 -45.38 -6.16 -28.33
CA GLY A 506 -46.69 -6.18 -28.97
C GLY A 506 -46.58 -6.61 -30.43
N ALA A 507 -47.41 -7.58 -30.79
CA ALA A 507 -47.58 -8.07 -32.14
C ALA A 507 -47.89 -6.92 -33.12
N SER A 508 -47.04 -6.74 -34.15
CA SER A 508 -47.45 -6.02 -35.35
C SER A 508 -48.10 -7.04 -36.29
N SER A 509 -49.43 -7.01 -36.33
CA SER A 509 -50.23 -7.58 -37.41
C SER A 509 -50.78 -6.45 -38.26
N LYS A 510 -50.61 -6.62 -39.57
CA LYS A 510 -51.05 -5.81 -40.73
C LYS A 510 -50.12 -4.71 -41.20
#